data_AF-A0A150K9R6-F1
#
_entry.id   AF-A0A150K9R6-F1
#
_cell.length_a   1.000
_cell.length_b   1.000
_cell.length_c   1.000
_cell.angle_alpha   90.00
_cell.angle_beta   90.00
_cell.angle_gamma   90.00
#
_symmetry.space_group_name_H-M   'P 1'
#
loop_
_entity.id
_entity.type
_entity.pdbx_description
1 polymer ?
#
loop_
_entity_poly.entity_id
_entity_poly.type
_entity_poly.pdbx_seq_one_letter_code
_entity_poly.pdbx_strand_id
1 'polypeptide(L)'
;MELELVFYNDDFKQQLDNYTITDDQLRFTGHPDEAIALAKDDPERHPVVAIRHGRITNFFVLHEKNGARPYTNHPHAILLRTFSTDEKTHTGFMKKKWIMIKSVMFF
;
A
#
# COMPACT_ATOMS: atom_id res chain seq x y z
N MET A 1 -3.62 -13.15 -16.68
CA MET A 1 -2.47 -12.24 -16.57
C MET A 1 -2.02 -12.21 -15.12
N GLU A 2 -0.72 -12.03 -14.91
CA GLU A 2 -0.07 -12.02 -13.60
C GLU A 2 -0.34 -10.71 -12.85
N LEU A 3 0.01 -10.70 -11.55
CA LEU A 3 -0.02 -9.51 -10.70
C LEU A 3 1.18 -8.64 -11.01
N GLU A 4 0.95 -7.34 -11.23
CA GLU A 4 2.01 -6.35 -11.47
C GLU A 4 2.08 -5.35 -10.32
N LEU A 5 3.30 -4.95 -9.92
CA LEU A 5 3.52 -3.90 -8.92
C LEU A 5 4.14 -2.70 -9.61
N VAL A 6 3.49 -1.54 -9.52
CA VAL A 6 3.96 -0.29 -10.13
C VAL A 6 3.89 0.86 -9.13
N PHE A 7 4.82 1.81 -9.23
CA PHE A 7 4.73 3.04 -8.47
C PHE A 7 3.48 3.82 -8.88
N TYR A 8 2.82 4.39 -7.89
CA TYR A 8 1.67 5.24 -8.13
C TYR A 8 2.07 6.50 -8.90
N ASN A 9 1.18 6.90 -9.80
CA ASN A 9 1.16 8.20 -10.45
C ASN A 9 -0.31 8.66 -10.54
N ASP A 10 -0.53 9.90 -10.96
CA ASP A 10 -1.88 10.49 -10.98
C ASP A 10 -2.82 9.80 -12.00
N ASP A 11 -2.31 9.03 -12.98
CA ASP A 11 -3.15 8.25 -13.91
C ASP A 11 -3.99 7.18 -13.18
N PHE A 12 -3.53 6.73 -12.01
CA PHE A 12 -4.25 5.78 -11.17
C PHE A 12 -5.30 6.43 -10.26
N LYS A 13 -5.36 7.77 -10.17
CA LYS A 13 -6.25 8.48 -9.24
C LYS A 13 -7.70 8.07 -9.39
N GLN A 14 -8.21 8.02 -10.63
CA GLN A 14 -9.60 7.64 -10.90
C GLN A 14 -9.92 6.20 -10.46
N GLN A 15 -8.95 5.27 -10.56
CA GLN A 15 -9.15 3.91 -10.08
C GLN A 15 -9.12 3.85 -8.55
N LEU A 16 -8.24 4.64 -7.90
CA LEU A 16 -8.21 4.76 -6.44
C LEU A 16 -9.44 5.46 -5.87
N ASP A 17 -10.06 6.40 -6.58
CA ASP A 17 -11.34 7.00 -6.15
C ASP A 17 -12.47 5.96 -6.08
N ASN A 18 -12.36 4.90 -6.89
CA ASN A 18 -13.30 3.78 -6.90
C ASN A 18 -12.88 2.61 -6.01
N TYR A 19 -11.72 2.72 -5.36
CA TYR A 19 -11.16 1.71 -4.48
C TYR A 19 -11.88 1.71 -3.14
N THR A 20 -12.37 0.55 -2.73
CA THR A 20 -13.20 0.43 -1.52
C THR A 20 -12.39 -0.25 -0.43
N ILE A 21 -12.16 0.48 0.66
CA ILE A 21 -11.54 -0.04 1.88
C ILE A 21 -12.64 -0.20 2.91
N THR A 22 -12.75 -1.38 3.52
CA THR A 22 -13.72 -1.60 4.59
C THR A 22 -13.32 -0.86 5.86
N ASP A 23 -14.29 -0.49 6.69
CA ASP A 23 -14.03 0.13 8.00
C ASP A 23 -13.09 -0.73 8.86
N ASP A 24 -13.19 -2.06 8.76
CA ASP A 24 -12.30 -2.98 9.46
C ASP A 24 -10.84 -2.90 8.98
N GLN A 25 -10.58 -2.64 7.70
CA GLN A 25 -9.23 -2.39 7.20
C GLN A 25 -8.71 -1.05 7.69
N LEU A 26 -9.55 0.01 7.66
CA LEU A 26 -9.19 1.36 8.10
C LEU A 26 -8.77 1.44 9.58
N ARG A 27 -9.15 0.47 10.41
CA ARG A 27 -8.65 0.34 11.79
C ARG A 27 -7.15 0.07 11.89
N PHE A 28 -6.55 -0.47 10.83
CA PHE A 28 -5.15 -0.90 10.81
C PHE A 28 -4.32 -0.25 9.71
N THR A 29 -4.95 0.52 8.81
CA THR A 29 -4.31 1.15 7.66
C THR A 29 -4.85 2.56 7.42
N GLY A 30 -4.03 3.44 6.86
CA GLY A 30 -4.48 4.78 6.45
C GLY A 30 -5.22 4.76 5.11
N HIS A 31 -5.82 5.89 4.73
CA HIS A 31 -6.42 6.01 3.39
C HIS A 31 -5.33 6.24 2.32
N PRO A 32 -5.47 5.68 1.10
CA PRO A 32 -4.54 5.94 0.00
C PRO A 32 -4.35 7.42 -0.30
N ASP A 33 -5.42 8.22 -0.27
CA ASP A 33 -5.33 9.67 -0.52
C ASP A 33 -4.44 10.40 0.49
N GLU A 34 -4.56 10.06 1.78
CA GLU A 34 -3.71 10.63 2.83
C GLU A 34 -2.25 10.20 2.64
N ALA A 35 -2.03 8.93 2.30
CA ALA A 35 -0.70 8.39 2.05
C ALA A 35 -0.02 9.02 0.82
N ILE A 36 -0.78 9.27 -0.25
CA ILE A 36 -0.32 9.96 -1.46
C ILE A 36 0.00 11.42 -1.14
N ALA A 37 -0.85 12.12 -0.38
CA ALA A 37 -0.58 13.49 0.05
C ALA A 37 0.74 13.58 0.84
N LEU A 38 0.94 12.68 1.80
CA LEU A 38 2.19 12.63 2.58
C LEU A 38 3.42 12.32 1.73
N ALA A 39 3.29 11.55 0.66
CA ALA A 39 4.40 11.24 -0.24
C ALA A 39 4.80 12.42 -1.15
N LYS A 40 3.93 13.42 -1.33
CA LYS A 40 4.29 14.66 -2.04
C LYS A 40 5.30 15.50 -1.27
N ASP A 41 5.24 15.45 0.06
CA ASP A 41 6.12 16.21 0.95
C ASP A 41 7.30 15.39 1.48
N ASP A 42 7.30 14.06 1.28
CA ASP A 42 8.30 13.13 1.78
C ASP A 42 8.80 12.21 0.64
N PRO A 43 9.93 12.54 -0.02
CA PRO A 43 10.43 11.81 -1.18
C PRO A 43 10.94 10.41 -0.84
N GLU A 44 11.07 10.06 0.45
CA GLU A 44 11.41 8.71 0.90
C GLU A 44 10.19 7.78 0.94
N ARG A 45 8.99 8.31 0.64
CA ARG A 45 7.75 7.54 0.53
C ARG A 45 7.40 7.29 -0.92
N HIS A 46 7.26 6.02 -1.25
CA HIS A 46 6.93 5.56 -2.58
C HIS A 46 5.59 4.81 -2.51
N PRO A 47 4.47 5.45 -2.87
CA PRO A 47 3.21 4.76 -3.02
C PRO A 47 3.26 3.79 -4.20
N VAL A 48 2.69 2.61 -4.02
CA VAL A 48 2.71 1.48 -4.95
C VAL A 48 1.30 0.94 -5.07
N VAL A 49 0.91 0.60 -6.30
CA VAL A 49 -0.34 -0.09 -6.60
C VAL A 49 -0.02 -1.48 -7.15
N ALA A 50 -0.81 -2.47 -6.73
CA ALA A 50 -0.80 -3.79 -7.34
C ALA A 50 -1.95 -3.88 -8.34
N ILE A 51 -1.66 -4.27 -9.57
CA ILE A 51 -2.60 -4.31 -10.69
C ILE A 51 -2.80 -5.76 -11.12
N ARG A 52 -4.07 -6.16 -11.25
CA ARG A 52 -4.46 -7.45 -11.81
C ARG A 52 -5.65 -7.28 -12.73
N HIS A 53 -5.53 -7.81 -13.95
CA HIS A 53 -6.57 -7.64 -14.99
C HIS A 53 -6.95 -6.17 -15.24
N GLY A 54 -5.95 -5.26 -15.22
CA GLY A 54 -6.14 -3.82 -15.44
C GLY A 54 -6.83 -3.08 -14.30
N ARG A 55 -7.00 -3.70 -13.12
CA ARG A 55 -7.60 -3.09 -11.94
C ARG A 55 -6.62 -3.08 -10.78
N ILE A 56 -6.61 -1.99 -10.02
CA ILE A 56 -5.90 -1.93 -8.74
C ILE A 56 -6.56 -2.89 -7.76
N THR A 57 -5.78 -3.83 -7.23
CA THR A 57 -6.22 -4.76 -6.18
C THR A 57 -5.69 -4.37 -4.82
N ASN A 58 -4.54 -3.71 -4.75
CA ASN A 58 -3.88 -3.32 -3.51
C ASN A 58 -3.21 -1.97 -3.64
N PHE A 59 -3.09 -1.28 -2.51
CA PHE A 59 -2.30 -0.08 -2.34
C PHE A 59 -1.41 -0.23 -1.11
N PHE A 60 -0.17 0.26 -1.19
CA PHE A 60 0.73 0.39 -0.05
C PHE A 60 1.80 1.45 -0.30
N VAL A 61 2.55 1.81 0.73
CA VAL A 61 3.69 2.73 0.64
C VAL A 61 4.96 2.03 1.13
N LEU A 62 6.02 2.12 0.32
CA LEU A 62 7.38 1.77 0.74
C LEU A 62 8.05 3.05 1.28
N HIS A 63 8.54 3.01 2.51
CA HIS A 63 9.21 4.14 3.14
C HIS A 63 10.65 3.76 3.49
N GLU A 64 11.59 4.25 2.70
CA GLU A 64 13.02 3.99 2.88
C GLU A 64 13.65 4.87 3.99
N LYS A 65 14.94 4.66 4.27
CA LYS A 65 15.77 5.54 5.10
C LYS A 65 15.12 5.92 6.44
N ASN A 66 14.69 7.17 6.63
CA ASN A 66 14.19 7.65 7.92
C ASN A 66 12.88 6.96 8.32
N GLY A 67 12.14 6.40 7.36
CA GLY A 67 10.98 5.58 7.63
C GLY A 67 11.29 4.31 8.41
N ALA A 68 12.40 3.65 8.10
CA ALA A 68 12.80 2.37 8.70
C ALA A 68 13.66 2.53 9.97
N ARG A 69 14.38 3.65 10.10
CA ARG A 69 15.30 3.94 11.23
C ARG A 69 14.73 3.71 12.63
N PRO A 70 13.45 4.01 12.94
CA PRO A 70 12.90 3.75 14.27
C PRO A 70 12.84 2.26 14.64
N TYR A 71 12.98 1.36 13.66
CA TYR A 71 12.82 -0.08 13.84
C TYR A 71 14.10 -0.88 13.57
N THR A 72 15.05 -0.32 12.81
CA THR A 72 16.29 -1.00 12.45
C THR A 72 17.36 -0.02 11.98
N ASN A 73 18.63 -0.40 12.16
CA ASN A 73 19.79 0.32 11.64
C ASN A 73 20.29 -0.26 10.30
N HIS A 74 19.60 -1.23 9.71
CA HIS A 74 19.99 -1.81 8.43
C HIS A 74 19.83 -0.77 7.31
N PRO A 75 20.90 -0.43 6.56
CA PRO A 75 20.91 0.72 5.65
C PRO A 75 19.96 0.57 4.46
N HIS A 76 19.57 -0.66 4.12
CA HIS A 76 18.66 -0.98 3.01
C HIS A 76 17.25 -1.38 3.47
N ALA A 77 16.91 -1.24 4.76
CA ALA A 77 15.59 -1.60 5.22
C ALA A 77 14.51 -0.66 4.66
N ILE A 78 13.36 -1.25 4.33
CA ILE A 78 12.20 -0.53 3.82
C ILE A 78 11.02 -0.81 4.74
N LEU A 79 10.40 0.26 5.24
CA LEU A 79 9.18 0.13 6.04
C LEU A 79 7.96 0.07 5.12
N LEU A 80 7.14 -0.97 5.26
CA LEU A 80 5.86 -1.09 4.59
C LEU A 80 4.77 -0.34 5.39
N ARG A 81 4.10 0.60 4.74
CA ARG A 81 3.05 1.44 5.33
C ARG A 81 1.75 1.34 4.54
N THR A 82 0.64 1.68 5.20
CA THR A 82 -0.66 1.93 4.58
C THR A 82 -1.12 0.85 3.58
N PHE A 83 -0.90 -0.41 3.93
CA PHE A 83 -1.33 -1.52 3.08
C PHE A 83 -2.83 -1.72 3.16
N SER A 84 -3.49 -1.84 2.02
CA SER A 84 -4.91 -2.14 1.91
C SER A 84 -5.18 -3.07 0.73
N THR A 85 -6.38 -3.66 0.70
CA THR A 85 -6.88 -4.44 -0.45
C THR A 85 -8.26 -3.93 -0.82
N ASP A 86 -8.52 -3.77 -2.11
CA ASP A 86 -9.84 -3.37 -2.62
C ASP A 86 -10.89 -4.43 -2.24
N GLU A 87 -11.95 -4.02 -1.56
CA GLU A 87 -13.04 -4.90 -1.11
C GLU A 87 -13.64 -5.69 -2.28
N LYS A 88 -13.78 -5.06 -3.46
CA LYS A 88 -14.41 -5.70 -4.63
C LYS A 88 -13.59 -6.89 -5.13
N THR A 89 -12.27 -6.88 -4.88
CA THR A 89 -11.36 -8.00 -5.18
C THR A 89 -11.61 -9.21 -4.26
N HIS A 90 -12.25 -9.03 -3.10
CA HIS A 90 -12.54 -10.11 -2.15
C HIS A 90 -13.73 -11.01 -2.54
N THR A 91 -14.48 -10.69 -3.59
CA THR A 91 -15.69 -11.45 -3.99
C THR A 91 -15.41 -12.85 -4.57
N GLY A 92 -14.14 -13.22 -4.81
CA GLY A 92 -13.75 -14.58 -5.24
C GLY A 92 -12.56 -15.21 -4.53
N PHE A 93 -11.86 -14.49 -3.64
CA PHE A 93 -10.68 -14.99 -2.93
C PHE A 93 -11.01 -15.22 -1.46
N MET A 94 -11.43 -16.45 -1.16
CA MET A 94 -11.64 -16.93 0.21
C MET A 94 -10.48 -16.56 1.15
N LYS A 95 -10.83 -15.88 2.25
CA LYS A 95 -10.29 -16.05 3.61
C LYS A 95 -8.79 -16.36 3.75
N LYS A 96 -7.91 -15.49 3.25
CA LYS A 96 -6.58 -15.32 3.87
C LYS A 96 -6.46 -13.89 4.36
N LYS A 97 -6.86 -13.72 5.62
CA LYS A 97 -6.76 -12.48 6.38
C LYS A 97 -5.27 -12.23 6.65
N TRP A 98 -4.60 -11.51 5.75
CA TRP A 98 -3.26 -10.98 6.01
C TRP A 98 -3.42 -9.77 6.94
N ILE A 99 -3.51 -10.01 8.25
CA ILE A 99 -3.31 -8.97 9.23
C ILE A 99 -1.84 -8.61 9.19
N MET A 100 -1.53 -7.46 8.57
CA MET A 100 -0.19 -6.92 8.60
C MET A 100 -0.12 -5.90 9.74
N ILE A 101 0.24 -6.40 10.92
CA ILE A 101 0.76 -5.56 12.01
C ILE A 101 2.02 -4.91 11.47
N LYS A 102 2.09 -3.56 11.46
CA LYS A 102 3.25 -2.71 11.12
C LYS A 102 4.50 -3.53 10.75
N SER A 103 4.56 -4.05 9.53
CA SER A 103 5.60 -4.99 9.15
C SER A 103 6.74 -4.19 8.55
N VAL A 104 7.87 -4.18 9.26
CA VAL A 104 9.16 -3.83 8.67
C VAL A 104 9.53 -5.01 7.78
N MET A 105 9.54 -4.81 6.47
CA MET A 105 10.02 -5.82 5.53
C MET A 105 11.50 -5.57 5.29
N PHE A 106 12.32 -6.55 5.67
CA PHE A 106 13.72 -6.60 5.29
C PHE A 106 13.77 -7.15 3.85
N PHE A 107 14.13 -6.31 2.89
CA PHE A 107 14.58 -6.75 1.57
C PHE A 107 16.10 -6.68 1.52
#